data_AF-A0A6M6DSC9-F1
#
_entry.id   AF-A0A6M6DSC9-F1
#
_cell.length_a   1.000
_cell.length_b   1.000
_cell.length_c   1.000
_cell.angle_alpha   90.00
_cell.angle_beta   90.00
_cell.angle_gamma   90.00
#
_symmetry.space_group_name_H-M   'P 1'
#
loop_
_entity.id
_entity.type
_entity.pdbx_description
1 polymer ?
#
loop_
_entity_poly.entity_id
_entity_poly.type
_entity_poly.pdbx_seq_one_letter_code
_entity_poly.pdbx_strand_id
1 'polypeptide(L)' 'MTTEKAFEQKKDLLMNQIIESGYFKAEDGRHLYELNLSELEQTHHNLQNQKIREV' A
#
# COMPACT_ATOMS: atom_id res chain seq x y z
N MET A 1 24.47 -3.86 0.65
CA MET A 1 23.15 -3.80 1.30
C MET A 1 22.29 -4.87 0.65
N THR A 2 21.80 -5.83 1.43
CA THR A 2 21.06 -7.00 0.92
C THR A 2 19.68 -6.58 0.39
N THR A 3 19.28 -7.18 -0.73
CA THR A 3 18.07 -6.89 -1.50
C THR A 3 16.78 -6.99 -0.66
N GLU A 4 16.79 -7.86 0.36
CA GLU A 4 15.69 -8.09 1.30
C GLU A 4 15.37 -6.86 2.14
N LYS A 5 16.39 -6.10 2.57
CA LYS A 5 16.16 -4.91 3.41
C LYS A 5 15.48 -3.79 2.61
N ALA A 6 15.86 -3.63 1.34
CA ALA A 6 15.23 -2.67 0.45
C ALA A 6 13.78 -3.07 0.13
N PHE A 7 13.50 -4.37 0.05
CA PHE A 7 12.16 -4.90 -0.16
C PHE A 7 11.23 -4.60 1.02
N GLU A 8 11.66 -4.91 2.25
CA GLU A 8 10.87 -4.64 3.46
C GLU A 8 10.64 -3.14 3.66
N GLN A 9 11.68 -2.32 3.46
CA GLN A 9 11.54 -0.85 3.53
C GLN A 9 10.50 -0.32 2.55
N LYS A 10 10.41 -0.90 1.36
CA LYS A 10 9.42 -0.50 0.35
C LYS A 10 8.01 -0.93 0.75
N LYS A 11 7.83 -2.13 1.31
CA LYS A 11 6.54 -2.56 1.87
C LYS A 11 6.07 -1.62 2.98
N ASP A 12 6.95 -1.32 3.93
CA ASP A 12 6.62 -0.42 5.05
C ASP A 12 6.24 0.98 4.57
N LEU A 13 6.96 1.52 3.57
CA LEU A 13 6.66 2.82 2.97
C LEU A 13 5.26 2.84 2.34
N LEU A 14 4.94 1.85 1.51
CA LEU A 14 3.62 1.76 0.86
C LEU A 14 2.52 1.57 1.90
N MET A 15 2.74 0.73 2.90
CA MET A 15 1.76 0.48 3.95
C MET A 15 1.45 1.77 4.74
N ASN A 16 2.49 2.54 5.10
CA ASN A 16 2.32 3.82 5.77
C ASN A 16 1.56 4.84 4.89
N GLN A 17 1.85 4.93 3.59
CA GLN A 17 1.14 5.83 2.68
C GLN A 17 -0.35 5.49 2.55
N ILE A 18 -0.68 4.20 2.53
CA ILE A 18 -2.07 3.73 2.49
C ILE A 18 -2.79 4.08 3.81
N ILE A 19 -2.13 3.87 4.95
CA ILE A 19 -2.65 4.22 6.29
C ILE A 19 -2.85 5.72 6.44
N GLU A 20 -1.90 6.54 5.99
CA GLU A 20 -2.01 8.02 5.98
C GLU A 20 -3.17 8.51 5.10
N SER A 21 -3.56 7.73 4.09
CA SER A 21 -4.73 7.99 3.27
C SER A 21 -6.05 7.61 3.95
N GLY A 22 -6.01 7.04 5.16
CA GLY A 22 -7.17 6.62 5.96
C GLY A 22 -7.61 5.17 5.74
N TYR A 23 -6.85 4.40 4.95
CA TYR A 23 -7.19 3.01 4.62
C TYR A 23 -6.34 2.04 5.43
N PHE A 24 -7.00 1.11 6.14
CA PHE A 24 -6.34 0.10 6.99
C PHE A 24 -6.48 -1.32 6.47
N LYS A 25 -7.27 -1.49 5.39
CA LYS A 25 -7.59 -2.76 4.76
C LYS A 25 -7.62 -2.57 3.24
N ALA A 26 -7.31 -3.63 2.52
CA ALA A 26 -7.54 -3.69 1.08
C ALA A 26 -9.04 -3.77 0.77
N GLU A 27 -9.38 -3.53 -0.50
CA GLU A 27 -10.76 -3.61 -0.99
C GLU A 27 -11.39 -5.01 -0.80
N ASP A 28 -10.57 -6.06 -0.70
CA ASP A 28 -11.00 -7.44 -0.44
C ASP A 28 -11.23 -7.74 1.06
N GLY A 29 -10.99 -6.77 1.94
CA GLY A 29 -11.18 -6.88 3.38
C GLY A 29 -9.98 -7.44 4.15
N ARG A 30 -8.88 -7.84 3.48
CA ARG A 30 -7.62 -8.23 4.13
C ARG A 30 -6.91 -7.03 4.74
N HIS A 31 -6.14 -7.27 5.80
CA HIS A 31 -5.29 -6.25 6.39
C HIS A 31 -4.06 -6.00 5.54
N LEU A 32 -3.52 -4.78 5.57
CA LEU A 32 -2.37 -4.39 4.74
C LEU A 32 -1.10 -5.22 5.00
N TYR A 33 -0.90 -5.69 6.24
CA TYR A 33 0.25 -6.54 6.59
C TYR A 33 0.14 -7.95 5.99
N GLU A 34 -1.05 -8.37 5.59
CA GLU A 34 -1.30 -9.65 4.92
C GLU A 34 -1.01 -9.58 3.41
N LEU A 35 -0.82 -8.37 2.88
CA LEU A 35 -0.56 -8.15 1.47
C LEU A 35 0.93 -8.31 1.13
N ASN A 36 1.20 -8.81 -0.06
CA ASN A 36 2.52 -8.78 -0.66
C ASN A 36 2.82 -7.38 -1.27
N LEU A 37 4.06 -7.17 -1.70
CA LEU A 37 4.50 -5.86 -2.23
C LEU A 37 3.66 -5.42 -3.43
N SER A 38 3.38 -6.31 -4.38
CA SER A 38 2.61 -5.99 -5.59
C SER A 38 1.15 -5.64 -5.27
N GLU A 39 0.56 -6.32 -4.29
CA GLU A 39 -0.79 -6.01 -3.79
C GLU A 39 -0.84 -4.65 -3.08
N LEU A 40 0.19 -4.30 -2.29
CA LEU A 40 0.32 -2.97 -1.68
C LEU A 40 0.49 -1.88 -2.74
N GLU A 41 1.32 -2.11 -3.76
CA GLU A 41 1.51 -1.19 -4.89
C GLU A 41 0.19 -0.94 -5.64
N GLN A 42 -0.56 -2.01 -5.92
CA GLN A 42 -1.84 -1.91 -6.60
C GLN A 42 -2.88 -1.19 -5.75
N THR A 43 -2.95 -1.49 -4.45
CA THR A 43 -3.84 -0.80 -3.51
C THR A 43 -3.51 0.68 -3.46
N HIS A 44 -2.24 1.05 -3.28
CA HIS A 44 -1.80 2.44 -3.27
C HIS A 44 -2.12 3.15 -4.61
N HIS A 45 -1.89 2.49 -5.75
CA HIS A 45 -2.22 3.04 -7.06
C HIS A 45 -3.73 3.29 -7.25
N ASN A 46 -4.57 2.35 -6.82
CA ASN A 46 -6.02 2.48 -6.87
C ASN A 46 -6.50 3.65 -6.02
N LEU A 47 -5.95 3.80 -4.80
CA LEU A 47 -6.26 4.92 -3.91
C LEU A 47 -5.86 6.27 -4.50
N GLN A 48 -4.68 6.36 -5.12
CA GLN A 48 -4.26 7.58 -5.82
C GLN A 48 -5.21 7.92 -6.97
N ASN A 49 -5.65 6.93 -7.75
CA ASN A 49 -6.62 7.15 -8.82
C ASN A 49 -8.01 7.56 -8.31
N GLN A 50 -8.46 7.02 -7.18
CA GLN A 50 -9.73 7.42 -6.56
C GLN A 50 -9.66 8.87 -6.06
N LYS A 51 -8.57 9.25 -5.38
CA LYS A 51 -8.35 10.62 -4.88
C LYS A 51 -8.36 11.68 -5.99
N ILE A 52 -7.89 11.33 -7.20
CA ILE A 52 -7.89 12.23 -8.36
C ILE A 52 -9.29 12.44 -8.94
N ARG A 53 -10.24 11.51 -8.71
CA ARG A 53 -11.60 11.59 -9.25
C ARG A 53 -12.58 12.38 -8.37
N GLU A 54 -12.22 12.70 -7.13
CA GLU A 54 -13.05 13.52 -6.22
C GLU A 54 -12.87 15.04 -6.39
N VAL A 55 -12.35 15.50 -7.55
CA VAL A 55 -12.11 16.93 -7.83
C VAL A 55 -12.90 17.40 -9.05
#